data_AF-A0A8J6R4D3-F1
#
_entry.id   AF-A0A8J6R4D3-F1
#
_cell.length_a   1.000
_cell.length_b   1.000
_cell.length_c   1.000
_cell.angle_alpha   90.00
_cell.angle_beta   90.00
_cell.angle_gamma   90.00
#
_symmetry.space_group_name_H-M   'P 1'
#
loop_
_entity.id
_entity.type
_entity.pdbx_description
1 polymer ?
#
loop_
_entity_poly.entity_id
_entity_poly.type
_entity_poly.pdbx_seq_one_letter_code
_entity_poly.pdbx_strand_id
1 'polypeptide(L)'
;MQNGDTFVPFYGGFFASPVPLELSFNWCSHNCHYCFANLSKPNRRSDIGATVNLLQNYRSRSTLEAKLLQQGYPTLVSNRVDPFAASNYRQSLPVLEMMCELGLPLSFQTKGGRGINETLDILKAPTVWYITIETDQNELAKQIAPGAPSIDERFELIDLLISRGHFVCVGINPCVPEWFNDDRAFLQRLYDAGVWGVWCQELHFNTNQLRNMPPRGKDAIGPELIKRCSKKKVELVDYHYADQMAEWAQEIGLEPFVDGQCRRSNYWDVFFACYEKTFPTQQEFINWCHDELKTGDTITFSDYLAFWEGELPEGIMQLGHYICSQNYSLCKALAQESGRKWDHKMTYADLLGLSFGDTRIPFSPGSTLGFRYAVTPQGETWVDEAGQPILVWMGGESSTELTTVVEDL
;
A
#
# COMPACT_ATOMS: atom_id res chain seq x y z
N MET A 1 -16.78 10.02 -18.54
CA MET A 1 -15.86 8.91 -18.22
C MET A 1 -14.50 9.53 -17.95
N GLN A 2 -14.01 9.54 -16.70
CA GLN A 2 -12.64 9.97 -16.43
C GLN A 2 -11.68 8.89 -16.96
N ASN A 3 -11.19 9.10 -18.17
CA ASN A 3 -10.02 8.43 -18.73
C ASN A 3 -8.75 9.12 -18.18
N GLY A 4 -8.52 9.07 -16.86
CA GLY A 4 -7.51 9.93 -16.22
C GLY A 4 -6.54 9.26 -15.24
N ASP A 5 -6.80 8.03 -14.81
CA ASP A 5 -6.11 7.48 -13.62
C ASP A 5 -4.81 6.73 -13.95
N THR A 6 -4.12 7.11 -15.03
CA THR A 6 -2.95 6.35 -15.54
C THR A 6 -1.70 6.71 -14.76
N PHE A 7 -1.41 8.01 -14.59
CA PHE A 7 -0.30 8.49 -13.77
C PHE A 7 -0.86 9.46 -12.74
N VAL A 8 -0.87 9.06 -11.47
CA VAL A 8 -1.51 9.80 -10.37
C VAL A 8 -0.66 9.72 -9.11
N PRO A 9 -0.88 10.58 -8.10
CA PRO A 9 -0.39 10.34 -6.76
C PRO A 9 -0.98 9.01 -6.27
N PHE A 10 -0.20 8.23 -5.54
CA PHE A 10 -0.65 6.95 -5.01
C PHE A 10 -1.59 7.17 -3.82
N TYR A 11 -2.81 7.62 -4.11
CA TYR A 11 -3.73 8.11 -3.08
C TYR A 11 -4.09 7.06 -2.03
N GLY A 12 -4.29 5.81 -2.43
CA GLY A 12 -4.62 4.73 -1.51
C GLY A 12 -3.44 4.22 -0.67
N GLY A 13 -2.20 4.51 -1.09
CA GLY A 13 -0.98 4.10 -0.42
C GLY A 13 -0.40 5.16 0.52
N PHE A 14 -1.04 6.32 0.66
CA PHE A 14 -0.59 7.34 1.61
C PHE A 14 -0.64 6.79 3.05
N PHE A 15 0.37 7.13 3.86
CA PHE A 15 0.72 6.52 5.15
C PHE A 15 1.24 5.07 5.10
N ALA A 16 0.85 4.26 4.13
CA ALA A 16 1.29 2.87 4.05
C ALA A 16 2.59 2.68 3.27
N SER A 17 2.81 3.44 2.19
CA SER A 17 3.91 3.24 1.24
C SER A 17 4.81 4.48 1.14
N PRO A 18 6.14 4.29 1.04
CA PRO A 18 7.08 5.39 0.84
C PRO A 18 7.10 5.93 -0.61
N VAL A 19 6.36 5.30 -1.54
CA VAL A 19 6.32 5.66 -2.96
C VAL A 19 5.04 6.47 -3.25
N PRO A 20 5.13 7.78 -3.52
CA PRO A 20 3.95 8.65 -3.54
C PRO A 20 3.26 8.75 -4.89
N LEU A 21 3.81 8.14 -5.95
CA LEU A 21 3.28 8.16 -7.31
C LEU A 21 2.93 6.74 -7.77
N GLU A 22 1.87 6.61 -8.55
CA GLU A 22 1.47 5.35 -9.19
C GLU A 22 1.29 5.55 -10.70
N LEU A 23 1.96 4.70 -11.48
CA LEU A 23 1.72 4.52 -12.91
C LEU A 23 0.98 3.20 -13.12
N SER A 24 -0.19 3.25 -13.76
CA SER A 24 -1.05 2.12 -14.07
C SER A 24 -1.36 2.06 -15.57
N PHE A 25 -1.94 0.95 -16.03
CA PHE A 25 -2.19 0.67 -17.44
C PHE A 25 -3.62 0.17 -17.71
N ASN A 26 -3.84 -0.52 -18.82
CA ASN A 26 -5.13 -1.13 -19.15
C ASN A 26 -5.44 -2.28 -18.20
N TRP A 27 -6.70 -2.74 -18.25
CA TRP A 27 -7.14 -3.99 -17.64
C TRP A 27 -6.08 -5.11 -17.77
N CYS A 28 -5.84 -5.82 -16.67
CA CYS A 28 -4.74 -6.77 -16.57
C CYS A 28 -5.13 -8.17 -17.06
N SER A 29 -4.41 -8.68 -18.05
CA SER A 29 -4.64 -10.02 -18.64
C SER A 29 -4.17 -11.18 -17.79
N HIS A 30 -3.50 -10.94 -16.65
CA HIS A 30 -3.33 -11.98 -15.64
C HIS A 30 -4.68 -12.51 -15.14
N ASN A 31 -5.74 -11.67 -15.20
CA ASN A 31 -7.12 -12.09 -15.04
C ASN A 31 -7.39 -12.82 -13.72
N CYS A 32 -6.71 -12.44 -12.64
CA CYS A 32 -6.90 -13.07 -11.34
C CYS A 32 -8.33 -12.89 -10.85
N HIS A 33 -8.95 -13.99 -10.44
CA HIS A 33 -10.34 -14.05 -10.02
C HIS A 33 -10.59 -13.34 -8.69
N TYR A 34 -9.54 -13.09 -7.91
CA TYR A 34 -9.57 -12.28 -6.68
C TYR A 34 -9.15 -10.81 -6.90
N CYS A 35 -8.78 -10.40 -8.13
CA CYS A 35 -8.14 -9.09 -8.36
C CYS A 35 -9.05 -7.90 -8.01
N PHE A 36 -8.70 -7.16 -6.95
CA PHE A 36 -9.48 -6.00 -6.50
C PHE A 36 -9.69 -4.98 -7.62
N ALA A 37 -8.68 -4.73 -8.46
CA ALA A 37 -8.70 -3.65 -9.44
C ALA A 37 -9.45 -4.01 -10.73
N ASN A 38 -9.21 -5.20 -11.29
CA ASN A 38 -9.93 -5.68 -12.47
C ASN A 38 -11.42 -5.86 -12.16
N LEU A 39 -11.76 -6.42 -10.99
CA LEU A 39 -13.15 -6.59 -10.57
C LEU A 39 -13.84 -5.25 -10.27
N SER A 40 -13.11 -4.25 -9.75
CA SER A 40 -13.70 -2.93 -9.48
C SER A 40 -13.95 -2.12 -10.75
N LYS A 41 -13.04 -2.21 -11.74
CA LYS A 41 -13.11 -1.46 -13.01
C LYS A 41 -12.81 -2.37 -14.22
N PRO A 42 -13.73 -3.28 -14.60
CA PRO A 42 -13.50 -4.28 -15.66
C PRO A 42 -13.29 -3.67 -17.05
N ASN A 43 -13.70 -2.43 -17.25
CA ASN A 43 -13.49 -1.65 -18.48
C ASN A 43 -12.32 -0.65 -18.37
N ARG A 44 -11.37 -0.85 -17.44
CA ARG A 44 -10.20 0.03 -17.26
C ARG A 44 -9.45 0.24 -18.58
N ARG A 45 -9.20 1.50 -18.91
CA ARG A 45 -8.33 1.91 -20.01
C ARG A 45 -7.34 2.96 -19.52
N SER A 46 -6.09 2.84 -19.96
CA SER A 46 -5.06 3.85 -19.73
C SER A 46 -5.16 4.96 -20.77
N ASP A 47 -4.87 6.18 -20.33
CA ASP A 47 -4.66 7.35 -21.17
C ASP A 47 -3.16 7.62 -21.25
N ILE A 48 -2.50 6.88 -22.16
CA ILE A 48 -1.06 7.00 -22.40
C ILE A 48 -0.71 8.40 -22.94
N GLY A 49 -1.63 9.02 -23.70
CA GLY A 49 -1.44 10.38 -24.20
C GLY A 49 -1.28 11.39 -23.07
N ALA A 50 -2.15 11.31 -22.05
CA ALA A 50 -2.06 12.13 -20.84
C ALA A 50 -0.76 11.87 -20.07
N THR A 51 -0.34 10.60 -19.93
CA THR A 51 0.92 10.24 -19.27
C THR A 51 2.14 10.79 -20.00
N VAL A 52 2.26 10.60 -21.32
CA VAL A 52 3.36 11.15 -22.11
C VAL A 52 3.37 12.67 -22.03
N ASN A 53 2.21 13.30 -22.12
CA ASN A 53 2.09 14.75 -22.01
C ASN A 53 2.50 15.27 -20.62
N LEU A 54 2.21 14.55 -19.53
CA LEU A 54 2.76 14.83 -18.20
C LEU A 54 4.28 14.70 -18.19
N LEU A 55 4.83 13.56 -18.62
CA LEU A 55 6.29 13.30 -18.59
C LEU A 55 7.09 14.28 -19.46
N GLN A 56 6.55 14.79 -20.56
CA GLN A 56 7.22 15.81 -21.38
C GLN A 56 7.23 17.19 -20.71
N ASN A 57 6.23 17.50 -19.89
CA ASN A 57 5.97 18.85 -19.41
C ASN A 57 6.01 18.96 -17.87
N TYR A 58 6.40 17.91 -17.15
CA TYR A 58 6.28 17.89 -15.69
C TYR A 58 7.06 19.03 -15.04
N ARG A 59 8.22 19.42 -15.59
CA ARG A 59 9.06 20.51 -15.07
C ARG A 59 8.40 21.90 -15.07
N SER A 60 7.38 22.13 -15.89
CA SER A 60 6.66 23.41 -15.95
C SER A 60 5.24 23.36 -15.38
N ARG A 61 4.80 22.18 -14.90
CA ARG A 61 3.48 21.96 -14.34
C ARG A 61 3.46 22.17 -12.83
N SER A 62 2.29 22.55 -12.32
CA SER A 62 2.05 22.78 -10.89
C SER A 62 1.13 21.74 -10.25
N THR A 63 0.75 20.67 -10.98
CA THR A 63 -0.03 19.57 -10.42
C THR A 63 0.78 18.80 -9.39
N LEU A 64 0.12 18.07 -8.49
CA LEU A 64 0.80 17.31 -7.44
C LEU A 64 1.77 16.28 -8.02
N GLU A 65 1.35 15.55 -9.04
CA GLU A 65 2.17 14.55 -9.74
C GLU A 65 3.44 15.19 -10.32
N ALA A 66 3.28 16.35 -10.95
CA ALA A 66 4.39 17.08 -11.55
C ALA A 66 5.37 17.60 -10.50
N LYS A 67 4.88 18.11 -9.36
CA LYS A 67 5.71 18.55 -8.24
C LYS A 67 6.49 17.39 -7.63
N LEU A 68 5.85 16.24 -7.42
CA LEU A 68 6.52 15.05 -6.90
C LEU A 68 7.61 14.54 -7.86
N LEU A 69 7.33 14.53 -9.17
CA LEU A 69 8.32 14.22 -10.20
C LEU A 69 9.49 15.22 -10.23
N GLN A 70 9.23 16.52 -10.10
CA GLN A 70 10.27 17.55 -10.01
C GLN A 70 11.19 17.37 -8.81
N GLN A 71 10.66 16.85 -7.70
CA GLN A 71 11.39 16.62 -6.47
C GLN A 71 12.12 15.27 -6.43
N GLY A 72 11.98 14.44 -7.47
CA GLY A 72 12.69 13.16 -7.60
C GLY A 72 12.05 11.99 -6.86
N TYR A 73 10.79 12.09 -6.45
CA TYR A 73 10.12 10.95 -5.79
C TYR A 73 9.92 9.76 -6.74
N PRO A 74 10.01 8.51 -6.23
CA PRO A 74 9.82 7.32 -7.02
C PRO A 74 8.36 7.15 -7.48
N THR A 75 8.20 6.41 -8.58
CA THR A 75 6.90 6.00 -9.10
C THR A 75 6.74 4.48 -9.03
N LEU A 76 5.63 4.03 -8.43
CA LEU A 76 5.24 2.63 -8.41
C LEU A 76 4.58 2.22 -9.73
N VAL A 77 5.10 1.17 -10.35
CA VAL A 77 4.62 0.55 -11.58
C VAL A 77 4.22 -0.90 -11.27
N SER A 78 3.03 -1.29 -10.85
CA SER A 78 1.72 -0.64 -10.76
C SER A 78 0.99 -1.33 -9.58
N ASN A 79 0.09 -0.65 -8.86
CA ASN A 79 -0.73 -1.29 -7.82
C ASN A 79 -2.05 -1.88 -8.34
N ARG A 80 -2.59 -1.34 -9.44
CA ARG A 80 -3.94 -1.70 -9.94
C ARG A 80 -3.95 -2.67 -11.12
N VAL A 81 -2.81 -2.90 -11.77
CA VAL A 81 -2.65 -3.79 -12.92
C VAL A 81 -1.24 -4.39 -12.91
N ASP A 82 -0.91 -5.24 -13.87
CA ASP A 82 0.46 -5.68 -14.06
C ASP A 82 1.05 -5.04 -15.34
N PRO A 83 2.20 -4.35 -15.28
CA PRO A 83 2.81 -3.74 -16.46
C PRO A 83 3.36 -4.78 -17.44
N PHE A 84 3.65 -6.01 -17.01
CA PHE A 84 4.25 -7.07 -17.82
C PHE A 84 3.23 -8.09 -18.33
N ALA A 85 1.96 -7.96 -17.94
CA ALA A 85 0.88 -8.75 -18.51
C ALA A 85 0.76 -8.55 -20.03
N ALA A 86 0.28 -9.57 -20.76
CA ALA A 86 0.15 -9.56 -22.22
C ALA A 86 -0.64 -8.36 -22.79
N SER A 87 -1.58 -7.82 -22.00
CA SER A 87 -2.41 -6.65 -22.32
C SER A 87 -1.72 -5.31 -22.14
N ASN A 88 -0.59 -5.27 -21.43
CA ASN A 88 0.06 -4.03 -21.00
C ASN A 88 1.52 -3.89 -21.46
N TYR A 89 2.28 -4.98 -21.61
CA TYR A 89 3.74 -4.88 -21.83
C TYR A 89 4.15 -4.00 -23.03
N ARG A 90 3.39 -4.05 -24.14
CA ARG A 90 3.69 -3.26 -25.35
C ARG A 90 3.57 -1.75 -25.15
N GLN A 91 2.71 -1.32 -24.23
CA GLN A 91 2.53 0.10 -23.93
C GLN A 91 3.29 0.54 -22.68
N SER A 92 3.59 -0.38 -21.75
CA SER A 92 4.38 -0.06 -20.57
C SER A 92 5.84 0.15 -20.93
N LEU A 93 6.43 -0.72 -21.77
CA LEU A 93 7.86 -0.65 -22.08
C LEU A 93 8.31 0.72 -22.63
N PRO A 94 7.65 1.32 -23.64
CA PRO A 94 8.05 2.66 -24.11
C PRO A 94 7.88 3.78 -23.07
N VAL A 95 6.90 3.64 -22.15
CA VAL A 95 6.70 4.61 -21.06
C VAL A 95 7.81 4.45 -20.02
N LEU A 96 8.20 3.22 -19.69
CA LEU A 96 9.31 2.94 -18.78
C LEU A 96 10.64 3.43 -19.34
N GLU A 97 10.89 3.22 -20.63
CA GLU A 97 12.06 3.76 -21.35
C GLU A 97 12.13 5.28 -21.22
N MET A 98 11.03 5.99 -21.53
CA MET A 98 10.94 7.43 -21.37
C MET A 98 11.22 7.90 -19.93
N MET A 99 10.68 7.21 -18.92
CA MET A 99 10.92 7.54 -17.52
C MET A 99 12.39 7.32 -17.13
N CYS A 100 13.02 6.23 -17.58
CA CYS A 100 14.44 5.95 -17.35
C CYS A 100 15.36 6.95 -18.06
N GLU A 101 15.00 7.42 -19.26
CA GLU A 101 15.69 8.50 -19.96
C GLU A 101 15.61 9.83 -19.22
N LEU A 102 14.45 10.13 -18.62
CA LEU A 102 14.23 11.31 -17.79
C LEU A 102 14.90 11.24 -16.41
N GLY A 103 15.46 10.08 -16.04
CA GLY A 103 16.11 9.87 -14.73
C GLY A 103 15.11 9.76 -13.57
N LEU A 104 13.87 9.35 -13.85
CA LEU A 104 12.82 9.23 -12.83
C LEU A 104 12.96 7.88 -12.10
N PRO A 105 12.98 7.85 -10.75
CA PRO A 105 13.11 6.59 -10.02
C PRO A 105 11.83 5.74 -10.13
N LEU A 106 12.01 4.43 -10.25
CA LEU A 106 10.93 3.46 -10.44
C LEU A 106 10.97 2.38 -9.36
N SER A 107 9.79 1.98 -8.89
CA SER A 107 9.55 0.77 -8.11
C SER A 107 8.50 -0.07 -8.82
N PHE A 108 8.53 -1.40 -8.65
CA PHE A 108 7.65 -2.30 -9.39
C PHE A 108 6.79 -3.14 -8.45
N GLN A 109 5.56 -3.41 -8.87
CA GLN A 109 4.70 -4.43 -8.28
C GLN A 109 4.14 -5.31 -9.40
N THR A 110 4.41 -6.62 -9.33
CA THR A 110 4.11 -7.53 -10.44
C THR A 110 4.00 -9.00 -10.01
N LYS A 111 3.42 -9.83 -10.89
CA LYS A 111 3.51 -11.29 -10.92
C LYS A 111 4.44 -11.80 -12.02
N GLY A 112 5.16 -10.92 -12.71
CA GLY A 112 6.01 -11.23 -13.84
C GLY A 112 5.29 -11.14 -15.20
N GLY A 113 5.92 -11.66 -16.25
CA GLY A 113 5.37 -11.68 -17.60
C GLY A 113 6.35 -11.23 -18.68
N ARG A 114 5.86 -10.53 -19.70
CA ARG A 114 6.62 -10.11 -20.88
C ARG A 114 7.26 -8.74 -20.69
N GLY A 115 8.41 -8.50 -21.33
CA GLY A 115 9.09 -7.20 -21.29
C GLY A 115 10.00 -6.99 -20.08
N ILE A 116 10.18 -8.00 -19.23
CA ILE A 116 11.01 -7.91 -18.03
C ILE A 116 12.48 -7.72 -18.39
N ASN A 117 13.03 -8.57 -19.26
CA ASN A 117 14.45 -8.46 -19.65
C ASN A 117 14.72 -7.11 -20.31
N GLU A 118 13.84 -6.68 -21.22
CA GLU A 118 13.94 -5.37 -21.85
C GLU A 118 13.85 -4.23 -20.83
N THR A 119 13.03 -4.37 -19.79
CA THR A 119 12.95 -3.38 -18.70
C THR A 119 14.23 -3.38 -17.87
N LEU A 120 14.77 -4.55 -17.52
CA LEU A 120 16.02 -4.65 -16.76
C LEU A 120 17.22 -4.09 -17.54
N ASP A 121 17.21 -4.17 -18.87
CA ASP A 121 18.27 -3.63 -19.71
C ASP A 121 18.24 -2.09 -19.82
N ILE A 122 17.09 -1.45 -19.59
CA ILE A 122 16.96 0.02 -19.58
C ILE A 122 17.10 0.67 -18.20
N LEU A 123 16.94 -0.12 -17.12
CA LEU A 123 17.12 0.37 -15.76
C LEU A 123 18.58 0.74 -15.51
N LYS A 124 18.81 1.93 -14.95
CA LYS A 124 20.15 2.52 -14.76
C LYS A 124 20.67 2.42 -13.33
N ALA A 125 19.84 1.98 -12.40
CA ALA A 125 20.13 1.87 -10.98
C ALA A 125 19.30 0.73 -10.36
N PRO A 126 19.70 0.22 -9.18
CA PRO A 126 18.85 -0.66 -8.37
C PRO A 126 17.44 -0.07 -8.19
N THR A 127 16.47 -0.98 -8.07
CA THR A 127 15.06 -0.64 -7.84
C THR A 127 14.48 -1.67 -6.87
N VAL A 128 13.38 -1.33 -6.20
CA VAL A 128 12.64 -2.27 -5.37
C VAL A 128 11.50 -2.91 -6.15
N TRP A 129 11.39 -4.24 -6.06
CA TRP A 129 10.37 -5.06 -6.71
C TRP A 129 9.53 -5.80 -5.69
N TYR A 130 8.23 -5.54 -5.70
CA TYR A 130 7.22 -6.36 -5.04
C TYR A 130 6.74 -7.46 -5.97
N ILE A 131 7.05 -8.72 -5.65
CA ILE A 131 6.62 -9.88 -6.43
C ILE A 131 5.47 -10.57 -5.69
N THR A 132 4.27 -10.64 -6.29
CA THR A 132 3.16 -11.34 -5.63
C THR A 132 3.29 -12.85 -5.78
N ILE A 133 3.21 -13.58 -4.67
CA ILE A 133 3.03 -15.03 -4.60
C ILE A 133 1.92 -15.32 -3.60
N GLU A 134 0.73 -15.63 -4.09
CA GLU A 134 -0.50 -15.79 -3.30
C GLU A 134 -0.77 -17.22 -2.79
N THR A 135 0.07 -18.18 -3.17
CA THR A 135 -0.06 -19.61 -2.84
C THR A 135 1.26 -20.31 -3.12
N ASP A 136 1.54 -21.42 -2.42
CA ASP A 136 2.64 -22.35 -2.71
C ASP A 136 2.23 -23.46 -3.70
N GLN A 137 1.00 -23.43 -4.24
CA GLN A 137 0.42 -24.49 -5.06
C GLN A 137 0.22 -24.04 -6.52
N ASN A 138 1.03 -24.56 -7.45
CA ASN A 138 0.97 -24.18 -8.86
C ASN A 138 -0.40 -24.47 -9.51
N GLU A 139 -1.07 -25.56 -9.13
CA GLU A 139 -2.40 -25.89 -9.67
C GLU A 139 -3.48 -24.93 -9.18
N LEU A 140 -3.43 -24.52 -7.91
CA LEU A 140 -4.32 -23.49 -7.39
C LEU A 140 -4.06 -22.15 -8.10
N ALA A 141 -2.79 -21.73 -8.20
CA ALA A 141 -2.40 -20.49 -8.89
C ALA A 141 -2.97 -20.41 -10.31
N LYS A 142 -2.92 -21.50 -11.08
CA LYS A 142 -3.52 -21.58 -12.43
C LYS A 142 -5.05 -21.40 -12.42
N GLN A 143 -5.73 -21.83 -11.37
CA GLN A 143 -7.18 -21.68 -11.24
C GLN A 143 -7.57 -20.25 -10.86
N ILE A 144 -6.89 -19.68 -9.86
CA ILE A 144 -7.25 -18.36 -9.30
C ILE A 144 -6.62 -17.18 -10.04
N ALA A 145 -5.48 -17.37 -10.71
CA ALA A 145 -4.72 -16.38 -11.47
C ALA A 145 -4.31 -16.91 -12.87
N PRO A 146 -5.29 -17.32 -13.71
CA PRO A 146 -5.03 -18.15 -14.89
C PRO A 146 -4.15 -17.53 -15.98
N GLY A 147 -4.02 -16.20 -16.01
CA GLY A 147 -3.17 -15.51 -16.98
C GLY A 147 -1.82 -15.07 -16.42
N ALA A 148 -1.56 -15.26 -15.13
CA ALA A 148 -0.29 -14.91 -14.50
C ALA A 148 0.76 -16.00 -14.73
N PRO A 149 2.06 -15.67 -14.68
CA PRO A 149 3.11 -16.68 -14.59
C PRO A 149 2.91 -17.63 -13.41
N SER A 150 3.40 -18.86 -13.57
CA SER A 150 3.46 -19.88 -12.52
C SER A 150 4.30 -19.42 -11.33
N ILE A 151 4.20 -20.12 -10.21
CA ILE A 151 4.97 -19.77 -9.00
C ILE A 151 6.46 -19.95 -9.29
N ASP A 152 6.84 -21.02 -9.99
CA ASP A 152 8.25 -21.28 -10.30
C ASP A 152 8.83 -20.21 -11.23
N GLU A 153 8.10 -19.77 -12.26
CA GLU A 153 8.52 -18.62 -13.09
C GLU A 153 8.65 -17.32 -12.27
N ARG A 154 7.90 -17.17 -11.17
CA ARG A 154 8.05 -16.02 -10.26
C ARG A 154 9.29 -16.15 -9.37
N PHE A 155 9.64 -17.36 -8.93
CA PHE A 155 10.92 -17.59 -8.24
C PHE A 155 12.11 -17.38 -9.18
N GLU A 156 12.04 -17.84 -10.42
CA GLU A 156 13.05 -17.54 -11.45
C GLU A 156 13.21 -16.02 -11.67
N LEU A 157 12.11 -15.28 -11.63
CA LEU A 157 12.15 -13.82 -11.66
C LEU A 157 12.82 -13.23 -10.41
N ILE A 158 12.52 -13.74 -9.21
CA ILE A 158 13.18 -13.30 -7.97
C ILE A 158 14.70 -13.49 -8.08
N ASP A 159 15.15 -14.68 -8.48
CA ASP A 159 16.57 -15.00 -8.66
C ASP A 159 17.22 -14.06 -9.69
N LEU A 160 16.54 -13.82 -10.82
CA LEU A 160 17.02 -12.89 -11.85
C LEU A 160 17.17 -11.47 -11.30
N LEU A 161 16.18 -10.95 -10.58
CA LEU A 161 16.20 -9.59 -10.03
C LEU A 161 17.33 -9.41 -9.02
N ILE A 162 17.49 -10.36 -8.11
CA ILE A 162 18.55 -10.33 -7.08
C ILE A 162 19.93 -10.44 -7.75
N SER A 163 20.10 -11.32 -8.73
CA SER A 163 21.36 -11.45 -9.48
C SER A 163 21.75 -10.18 -10.26
N ARG A 164 20.76 -9.34 -10.59
CA ARG A 164 20.94 -8.04 -11.24
C ARG A 164 21.09 -6.88 -10.25
N GLY A 165 21.09 -7.15 -8.94
CA GLY A 165 21.31 -6.16 -7.90
C GLY A 165 20.06 -5.35 -7.52
N HIS A 166 18.87 -5.82 -7.86
CA HIS A 166 17.61 -5.22 -7.41
C HIS A 166 17.18 -5.80 -6.06
N PHE A 167 16.41 -5.02 -5.29
CA PHE A 167 15.81 -5.49 -4.04
C PHE A 167 14.45 -6.13 -4.33
N VAL A 168 14.14 -7.21 -3.62
CA VAL A 168 12.89 -7.95 -3.79
C VAL A 168 12.18 -8.11 -2.46
N CYS A 169 10.91 -7.69 -2.43
CA CYS A 169 9.95 -8.05 -1.39
C CYS A 169 8.88 -8.95 -2.01
N VAL A 170 8.29 -9.85 -1.23
CA VAL A 170 7.22 -10.72 -1.69
C VAL A 170 5.88 -10.34 -1.08
N GLY A 171 4.88 -10.21 -1.94
CA GLY A 171 3.50 -10.05 -1.55
C GLY A 171 2.80 -11.37 -1.37
N ILE A 172 2.45 -11.72 -0.15
CA ILE A 172 1.50 -12.80 0.14
C ILE A 172 0.11 -12.16 0.07
N ASN A 173 -0.31 -11.84 -1.15
CA ASN A 173 -1.46 -10.99 -1.41
C ASN A 173 -2.36 -11.57 -2.52
N PRO A 174 -3.47 -12.24 -2.14
CA PRO A 174 -3.97 -12.37 -0.77
C PRO A 174 -3.27 -13.46 0.06
N CYS A 175 -3.30 -13.30 1.38
CA CYS A 175 -2.87 -14.26 2.39
C CYS A 175 -4.08 -15.07 2.88
N VAL A 176 -4.32 -16.22 2.24
CA VAL A 176 -5.50 -17.06 2.51
C VAL A 176 -5.07 -18.39 3.13
N PRO A 177 -5.58 -18.77 4.31
CA PRO A 177 -5.16 -20.00 5.02
C PRO A 177 -5.23 -21.27 4.16
N GLU A 178 -6.31 -21.42 3.39
CA GLU A 178 -6.54 -22.63 2.59
C GLU A 178 -5.69 -22.71 1.32
N TRP A 179 -4.92 -21.67 1.01
CA TRP A 179 -4.15 -21.57 -0.23
C TRP A 179 -2.69 -22.01 -0.06
N PHE A 180 -2.28 -22.39 1.15
CA PHE A 180 -0.92 -22.87 1.43
C PHE A 180 -0.92 -24.30 1.97
N ASN A 181 0.03 -25.11 1.53
CA ASN A 181 0.22 -26.47 2.04
C ASN A 181 1.22 -26.51 3.21
N ASP A 182 2.31 -25.75 3.09
CA ASP A 182 3.34 -25.64 4.14
C ASP A 182 3.88 -24.20 4.20
N ASP A 183 3.26 -23.42 5.09
CA ASP A 183 3.57 -22.02 5.33
C ASP A 183 5.06 -21.78 5.63
N ARG A 184 5.66 -22.59 6.51
CA ARG A 184 7.04 -22.42 6.94
C ARG A 184 8.03 -22.81 5.85
N ALA A 185 7.78 -23.91 5.14
CA ALA A 185 8.63 -24.30 4.00
C ALA A 185 8.57 -23.25 2.88
N PHE A 186 7.40 -22.66 2.63
CA PHE A 186 7.25 -21.57 1.67
C PHE A 186 8.07 -20.33 2.08
N LEU A 187 7.95 -19.88 3.33
CA LEU A 187 8.72 -18.74 3.83
C LEU A 187 10.23 -19.01 3.83
N GLN A 188 10.66 -20.23 4.19
CA GLN A 188 12.07 -20.63 4.09
C GLN A 188 12.58 -20.54 2.66
N ARG A 189 11.80 -20.98 1.67
CA ARG A 189 12.16 -20.85 0.25
C ARG A 189 12.34 -19.39 -0.18
N LEU A 190 11.51 -18.47 0.33
CA LEU A 190 11.68 -17.03 0.07
C LEU A 190 12.98 -16.50 0.67
N TYR A 191 13.27 -16.86 1.91
CA TYR A 191 14.51 -16.48 2.60
C TYR A 191 15.74 -17.00 1.86
N ASP A 192 15.75 -18.27 1.49
CA ASP A 192 16.86 -18.91 0.76
C ASP A 192 17.09 -18.27 -0.62
N ALA A 193 16.04 -17.72 -1.25
CA ALA A 193 16.13 -16.99 -2.51
C ALA A 193 16.70 -15.57 -2.34
N GLY A 194 16.85 -15.07 -1.11
CA GLY A 194 17.37 -13.72 -0.83
C GLY A 194 16.30 -12.62 -0.85
N VAL A 195 15.03 -12.96 -0.67
CA VAL A 195 13.94 -11.98 -0.48
C VAL A 195 14.18 -11.18 0.80
N TRP A 196 13.96 -9.86 0.76
CA TRP A 196 14.12 -8.97 1.91
C TRP A 196 13.03 -9.19 2.97
N GLY A 197 11.78 -9.18 2.52
CA GLY A 197 10.63 -9.16 3.41
C GLY A 197 9.34 -9.56 2.72
N VAL A 198 8.32 -9.79 3.53
CA VAL A 198 6.98 -10.22 3.08
C VAL A 198 5.91 -9.25 3.52
N TRP A 199 4.97 -8.97 2.61
CA TRP A 199 3.74 -8.24 2.94
C TRP A 199 2.55 -9.19 2.84
N CYS A 200 1.92 -9.48 3.98
CA CYS A 200 0.72 -10.30 4.07
C CYS A 200 -0.53 -9.41 4.09
N GLN A 201 -1.49 -9.66 3.20
CA GLN A 201 -2.75 -8.91 3.17
C GLN A 201 -3.93 -9.85 2.94
N GLU A 202 -5.00 -9.69 3.72
CA GLU A 202 -6.17 -10.55 3.66
C GLU A 202 -6.99 -10.32 2.39
N LEU A 203 -7.74 -11.35 1.99
CA LEU A 203 -8.68 -11.24 0.89
C LEU A 203 -9.99 -10.58 1.34
N HIS A 204 -10.40 -9.51 0.64
CA HIS A 204 -11.71 -8.89 0.82
C HIS A 204 -12.43 -8.65 -0.51
N PHE A 205 -13.74 -8.90 -0.52
CA PHE A 205 -14.62 -8.61 -1.64
C PHE A 205 -15.76 -7.67 -1.27
N ASN A 206 -15.94 -6.61 -2.05
CA ASN A 206 -17.16 -5.80 -2.00
C ASN A 206 -18.22 -6.29 -3.00
N THR A 207 -19.45 -5.81 -2.82
CA THR A 207 -20.60 -6.19 -3.66
C THR A 207 -20.39 -5.93 -5.15
N ASN A 208 -19.69 -4.85 -5.52
CA ASN A 208 -19.41 -4.53 -6.92
C ASN A 208 -18.42 -5.55 -7.52
N GLN A 209 -17.38 -5.91 -6.79
CA GLN A 209 -16.40 -6.91 -7.23
C GLN A 209 -17.06 -8.28 -7.45
N LEU A 210 -17.90 -8.73 -6.52
CA LEU A 210 -18.63 -10.01 -6.65
C LEU A 210 -19.62 -10.02 -7.82
N ARG A 211 -20.22 -8.88 -8.15
CA ARG A 211 -21.08 -8.73 -9.33
C ARG A 211 -20.28 -8.87 -10.63
N ASN A 212 -19.06 -8.35 -10.66
CA ASN A 212 -18.19 -8.36 -11.83
C ASN A 212 -17.35 -9.64 -11.95
N MET A 213 -17.28 -10.45 -10.89
CA MET A 213 -16.58 -11.73 -10.92
C MET A 213 -17.33 -12.74 -11.81
N PRO A 214 -16.67 -13.32 -12.83
CA PRO A 214 -17.33 -14.27 -13.74
C PRO A 214 -17.67 -15.58 -13.02
N PRO A 215 -18.63 -16.39 -13.52
CA PRO A 215 -19.01 -17.67 -12.90
C PRO A 215 -17.81 -18.58 -12.62
N ARG A 216 -16.94 -18.80 -13.62
CA ARG A 216 -15.69 -19.57 -13.45
C ARG A 216 -14.79 -19.06 -12.31
N GLY A 217 -14.80 -17.75 -12.07
CA GLY A 217 -14.03 -17.14 -10.99
C GLY A 217 -14.66 -17.38 -9.63
N LYS A 218 -16.01 -17.36 -9.56
CA LYS A 218 -16.74 -17.74 -8.35
C LYS A 218 -16.50 -19.21 -8.01
N ASP A 219 -16.50 -20.07 -9.02
CA ASP A 219 -16.23 -21.49 -8.85
C ASP A 219 -14.78 -21.75 -8.38
N ALA A 220 -13.81 -21.04 -8.96
CA ALA A 220 -12.39 -21.16 -8.60
C ALA A 220 -12.07 -20.65 -7.18
N ILE A 221 -12.69 -19.54 -6.74
CA ILE A 221 -12.49 -19.02 -5.38
C ILE A 221 -13.29 -19.83 -4.35
N GLY A 222 -14.48 -20.32 -4.74
CA GLY A 222 -15.34 -21.13 -3.89
C GLY A 222 -16.33 -20.31 -3.05
N PRO A 223 -17.56 -20.83 -2.84
CA PRO A 223 -18.65 -20.09 -2.19
C PRO A 223 -18.39 -19.77 -0.72
N GLU A 224 -17.72 -20.66 0.03
CA GLU A 224 -17.45 -20.44 1.45
C GLU A 224 -16.43 -19.31 1.67
N LEU A 225 -15.35 -19.29 0.87
CA LEU A 225 -14.35 -18.23 0.94
C LEU A 225 -14.95 -16.88 0.50
N ILE A 226 -15.74 -16.85 -0.58
CA ILE A 226 -16.46 -15.63 -1.00
C ILE A 226 -17.34 -15.11 0.13
N LYS A 227 -18.11 -15.98 0.78
CA LYS A 227 -18.99 -15.59 1.89
C LYS A 227 -18.18 -15.02 3.06
N ARG A 228 -17.05 -15.64 3.42
CA ARG A 228 -16.14 -15.17 4.47
C ARG A 228 -15.56 -13.80 4.15
N CYS A 229 -14.92 -13.67 2.99
CA CYS A 229 -14.20 -12.48 2.55
C CYS A 229 -15.11 -11.31 2.13
N SER A 230 -16.42 -11.51 1.99
CA SER A 230 -17.38 -10.44 1.66
C SER A 230 -17.98 -9.71 2.85
N LYS A 231 -17.61 -10.12 4.08
CA LYS A 231 -18.09 -9.49 5.31
C LYS A 231 -17.52 -8.08 5.46
N LYS A 232 -18.26 -7.21 6.16
CA LYS A 232 -17.87 -5.80 6.37
C LYS A 232 -16.56 -5.66 7.17
N LYS A 233 -16.32 -6.58 8.11
CA LYS A 233 -15.07 -6.68 8.84
C LYS A 233 -14.36 -7.95 8.40
N VAL A 234 -13.02 -7.89 8.35
CA VAL A 234 -12.18 -9.08 8.18
C VAL A 234 -12.49 -10.06 9.30
N GLU A 235 -12.55 -11.34 8.96
CA GLU A 235 -12.81 -12.38 9.96
C GLU A 235 -11.52 -12.70 10.73
N LEU A 236 -11.66 -13.02 12.00
CA LEU A 236 -10.52 -13.27 12.88
C LEU A 236 -9.58 -14.36 12.36
N VAL A 237 -10.10 -15.37 11.64
CA VAL A 237 -9.26 -16.42 11.05
C VAL A 237 -8.32 -15.89 9.97
N ASP A 238 -8.78 -14.95 9.13
CA ASP A 238 -7.95 -14.37 8.06
C ASP A 238 -6.93 -13.40 8.67
N TYR A 239 -7.37 -12.58 9.63
CA TYR A 239 -6.51 -11.64 10.37
C TYR A 239 -5.39 -12.37 11.12
N HIS A 240 -5.74 -13.36 11.97
CA HIS A 240 -4.73 -14.12 12.73
C HIS A 240 -3.79 -14.89 11.80
N TYR A 241 -4.25 -15.35 10.64
CA TYR A 241 -3.37 -16.04 9.71
C TYR A 241 -2.35 -15.10 9.05
N ALA A 242 -2.76 -13.90 8.61
CA ALA A 242 -1.83 -12.90 8.09
C ALA A 242 -0.78 -12.49 9.14
N ASP A 243 -1.23 -12.29 10.38
CA ASP A 243 -0.37 -11.96 11.51
C ASP A 243 0.61 -13.10 11.85
N GLN A 244 0.12 -14.34 11.87
CA GLN A 244 0.95 -15.53 12.11
C GLN A 244 1.99 -15.76 11.01
N MET A 245 1.63 -15.53 9.74
CA MET A 245 2.57 -15.58 8.61
C MET A 245 3.69 -14.54 8.76
N ALA A 246 3.34 -13.33 9.21
CA ALA A 246 4.31 -12.29 9.52
C ALA A 246 5.25 -12.68 10.67
N GLU A 247 4.75 -13.31 11.74
CA GLU A 247 5.60 -13.82 12.83
C GLU A 247 6.58 -14.90 12.33
N TRP A 248 6.09 -15.89 11.58
CA TRP A 248 6.96 -16.94 11.05
C TRP A 248 8.00 -16.41 10.06
N ALA A 249 7.64 -15.41 9.26
CA ALA A 249 8.58 -14.74 8.38
C ALA A 249 9.70 -14.08 9.19
N GLN A 250 9.35 -13.38 10.26
CA GLN A 250 10.31 -12.75 11.16
C GLN A 250 11.23 -13.77 11.84
N GLU A 251 10.69 -14.90 12.33
CA GLU A 251 11.48 -15.98 12.92
C GLU A 251 12.53 -16.55 11.96
N ILE A 252 12.21 -16.61 10.67
CA ILE A 252 13.09 -17.11 9.60
C ILE A 252 14.13 -16.05 9.21
N GLY A 253 13.86 -14.77 9.47
CA GLY A 253 14.75 -13.64 9.17
C GLY A 253 14.31 -12.79 7.98
N LEU A 254 13.05 -12.88 7.57
CA LEU A 254 12.42 -11.97 6.61
C LEU A 254 11.77 -10.80 7.35
N GLU A 255 11.84 -9.58 6.80
CA GLU A 255 11.15 -8.43 7.37
C GLU A 255 9.63 -8.48 7.09
N PRO A 256 8.75 -8.54 8.11
CA PRO A 256 7.32 -8.72 7.89
C PRO A 256 6.56 -7.40 7.80
N PHE A 257 5.49 -7.35 7.02
CA PHE A 257 4.54 -6.24 7.03
C PHE A 257 3.10 -6.73 6.86
N VAL A 258 2.22 -6.23 7.72
CA VAL A 258 0.77 -6.41 7.68
C VAL A 258 0.13 -5.04 7.87
N ASP A 259 -0.95 -4.78 7.14
CA ASP A 259 -1.65 -3.51 7.22
C ASP A 259 -2.15 -3.24 8.65
N GLY A 260 -1.81 -2.08 9.21
CA GLY A 260 -2.29 -1.66 10.54
C GLY A 260 -1.63 -2.36 11.73
N GLN A 261 -0.53 -3.09 11.51
CA GLN A 261 0.26 -3.69 12.58
C GLN A 261 0.83 -2.63 13.54
N CYS A 262 1.12 -3.02 14.79
CA CYS A 262 1.80 -2.18 15.78
C CYS A 262 3.20 -2.70 16.16
N ARG A 263 3.61 -3.82 15.57
CA ARG A 263 4.94 -4.40 15.74
C ARG A 263 5.98 -3.52 15.03
N ARG A 264 7.22 -3.57 15.53
CA ARG A 264 8.37 -3.04 14.80
C ARG A 264 8.56 -3.83 13.50
N SER A 265 8.88 -3.15 12.41
CA SER A 265 9.21 -3.77 11.13
C SER A 265 10.13 -2.85 10.31
N ASN A 266 11.17 -3.44 9.71
CA ASN A 266 12.07 -2.73 8.80
C ASN A 266 11.77 -3.08 7.34
N TYR A 267 10.54 -3.52 7.03
CA TYR A 267 10.12 -3.91 5.68
C TYR A 267 10.39 -2.80 4.64
N TRP A 268 10.26 -1.53 5.05
CA TRP A 268 10.43 -0.38 4.17
C TRP A 268 11.88 0.08 3.98
N ASP A 269 12.84 -0.43 4.77
CA ASP A 269 14.24 0.02 4.73
C ASP A 269 14.87 -0.08 3.35
N VAL A 270 14.53 -1.13 2.58
CA VAL A 270 15.03 -1.27 1.20
C VAL A 270 14.57 -0.15 0.28
N PHE A 271 13.42 0.47 0.54
CA PHE A 271 12.97 1.64 -0.22
C PHE A 271 13.76 2.89 0.16
N PHE A 272 13.98 3.11 1.46
CA PHE A 272 14.79 4.24 1.96
C PHE A 272 16.26 4.14 1.54
N ALA A 273 16.79 2.92 1.48
CA ALA A 273 18.14 2.67 0.97
C ALA A 273 18.25 2.82 -0.55
N CYS A 274 17.18 2.49 -1.29
CA CYS A 274 17.20 2.47 -2.75
C CYS A 274 16.91 3.85 -3.38
N TYR A 275 16.15 4.71 -2.71
CA TYR A 275 15.68 5.98 -3.28
C TYR A 275 16.13 7.17 -2.43
N GLU A 276 16.67 8.20 -3.08
CA GLU A 276 17.10 9.45 -2.42
C GLU A 276 15.93 10.20 -1.75
N LYS A 277 14.73 10.08 -2.32
CA LYS A 277 13.51 10.72 -1.81
C LYS A 277 12.41 9.68 -1.65
N THR A 278 11.73 9.71 -0.51
CA THR A 278 10.58 8.85 -0.19
C THR A 278 9.62 9.59 0.71
N PHE A 279 8.36 9.17 0.76
CA PHE A 279 7.49 9.58 1.85
C PHE A 279 7.83 8.78 3.10
N PRO A 280 7.77 9.39 4.30
CA PRO A 280 7.72 8.63 5.53
C PRO A 280 6.43 7.81 5.60
N THR A 281 6.42 6.79 6.44
CA THR A 281 5.28 5.87 6.58
C THR A 281 4.80 5.82 8.02
N GLN A 282 3.57 5.35 8.21
CA GLN A 282 3.03 5.08 9.54
C GLN A 282 3.85 4.01 10.27
N GLN A 283 4.47 3.07 9.54
CA GLN A 283 5.37 2.09 10.13
C GLN A 283 6.62 2.74 10.71
N GLU A 284 7.18 3.75 10.05
CA GLU A 284 8.33 4.50 10.59
C GLU A 284 7.96 5.29 11.84
N PHE A 285 6.74 5.83 11.90
CA PHE A 285 6.23 6.47 13.11
C PHE A 285 6.08 5.48 14.26
N ILE A 286 5.61 4.26 13.97
CA ILE A 286 5.52 3.17 14.96
C ILE A 286 6.93 2.74 15.43
N ASN A 287 7.89 2.62 14.51
CA ASN A 287 9.28 2.28 14.85
C ASN A 287 9.88 3.36 15.78
N TRP A 288 9.67 4.64 15.46
CA TRP A 288 10.05 5.77 16.32
C TRP A 288 9.39 5.68 17.71
N CYS A 289 8.10 5.34 17.80
CA CYS A 289 7.43 5.15 19.10
C CYS A 289 8.05 4.01 19.92
N HIS A 290 8.48 2.91 19.29
CA HIS A 290 9.20 1.83 19.98
C HIS A 290 10.57 2.29 20.51
N ASP A 291 11.22 3.21 19.80
CA ASP A 291 12.57 3.67 20.16
C ASP A 291 12.55 4.76 21.24
N GLU A 292 11.58 5.67 21.19
CA GLU A 292 11.56 6.89 22.01
C GLU A 292 10.53 6.87 23.16
N LEU A 293 9.49 6.03 23.09
CA LEU A 293 8.37 6.05 24.03
C LEU A 293 8.23 4.76 24.82
N LYS A 294 7.65 4.87 26.01
CA LYS A 294 7.20 3.75 26.84
C LYS A 294 5.69 3.58 26.72
N THR A 295 5.21 2.36 26.96
CA THR A 295 3.77 2.11 27.08
C THR A 295 3.14 3.04 28.13
N GLY A 296 2.10 3.76 27.73
CA GLY A 296 1.41 4.76 28.53
C GLY A 296 1.83 6.20 28.24
N ASP A 297 2.93 6.43 27.52
CA ASP A 297 3.34 7.78 27.13
C ASP A 297 2.33 8.39 26.15
N THR A 298 2.10 9.69 26.30
CA THR A 298 1.18 10.45 25.46
C THR A 298 1.87 11.07 24.25
N ILE A 299 1.11 11.22 23.17
CA ILE A 299 1.55 11.81 21.91
C ILE A 299 0.55 12.91 21.54
N THR A 300 1.03 14.14 21.41
CA THR A 300 0.26 15.28 20.94
C THR A 300 0.33 15.38 19.41
N PHE A 301 -0.53 16.22 18.81
CA PHE A 301 -0.42 16.49 17.38
C PHE A 301 0.88 17.19 17.02
N SER A 302 1.46 17.98 17.93
CA SER A 302 2.76 18.61 17.70
C SER A 302 3.88 17.58 17.60
N ASP A 303 3.87 16.54 18.44
CA ASP A 303 4.85 15.45 18.39
C ASP A 303 4.73 14.68 17.07
N TYR A 304 3.48 14.38 16.68
CA TYR A 304 3.21 13.74 15.40
C TYR A 304 3.68 14.61 14.23
N LEU A 305 3.30 15.89 14.18
CA LEU A 305 3.70 16.80 13.11
C LEU A 305 5.23 16.93 13.00
N ALA A 306 5.94 16.99 14.13
CA ALA A 306 7.40 17.07 14.17
C ALA A 306 8.07 15.83 13.55
N PHE A 307 7.48 14.64 13.69
CA PHE A 307 7.99 13.42 13.03
C PHE A 307 7.89 13.51 11.49
N TRP A 308 6.83 14.12 10.96
CA TRP A 308 6.61 14.25 9.51
C TRP A 308 7.28 15.49 8.91
N GLU A 309 7.76 16.41 9.72
CA GLU A 309 8.32 17.70 9.28
C GLU A 309 9.63 17.50 8.50
N GLY A 310 9.81 18.25 7.40
CA GLY A 310 11.00 18.19 6.54
C GLY A 310 10.99 17.09 5.47
N GLU A 311 10.18 16.04 5.66
CA GLU A 311 10.12 14.89 4.75
C GLU A 311 9.04 15.01 3.65
N LEU A 312 8.02 15.84 3.90
CA LEU A 312 6.90 16.06 3.00
C LEU A 312 7.04 17.37 2.19
N PRO A 313 6.49 17.43 0.96
CA PRO A 313 6.52 18.65 0.16
C PRO A 313 5.83 19.85 0.83
N GLU A 314 6.46 21.02 0.77
CA GLU A 314 5.86 22.25 1.32
C GLU A 314 4.78 22.88 0.43
N GLY A 315 3.83 23.57 1.07
CA GLY A 315 2.85 24.45 0.42
C GLY A 315 1.48 23.82 0.18
N ILE A 316 0.57 24.63 -0.36
CA ILE A 316 -0.83 24.24 -0.59
C ILE A 316 -0.94 23.43 -1.89
N MET A 317 -1.52 22.23 -1.80
CA MET A 317 -1.68 21.30 -2.92
C MET A 317 -3.04 20.59 -2.90
N GLN A 318 -3.37 19.84 -3.96
CA GLN A 318 -4.64 19.11 -4.10
C GLN A 318 -4.64 17.80 -3.28
N LEU A 319 -4.40 17.88 -1.98
CA LEU A 319 -4.19 16.72 -1.11
C LEU A 319 -5.48 16.05 -0.62
N GLY A 320 -6.63 16.73 -0.65
CA GLY A 320 -7.89 16.15 -0.19
C GLY A 320 -8.35 14.89 -0.96
N HIS A 321 -7.73 14.60 -2.11
CA HIS A 321 -7.94 13.35 -2.83
C HIS A 321 -7.40 12.12 -2.10
N TYR A 322 -6.37 12.25 -1.25
CA TYR A 322 -5.88 11.17 -0.39
C TYR A 322 -7.02 10.63 0.48
N ILE A 323 -7.69 11.52 1.23
CA ILE A 323 -8.83 11.16 2.08
C ILE A 323 -9.99 10.60 1.25
N CYS A 324 -10.39 11.28 0.18
CA CYS A 324 -11.58 10.85 -0.57
C CYS A 324 -11.37 9.52 -1.31
N SER A 325 -10.13 9.15 -1.65
CA SER A 325 -9.82 7.85 -2.25
C SER A 325 -10.03 6.68 -1.28
N GLN A 326 -9.83 6.92 0.02
CA GLN A 326 -9.97 5.93 1.07
C GLN A 326 -11.38 5.96 1.69
N ASN A 327 -11.93 7.15 1.92
CA ASN A 327 -13.24 7.32 2.54
C ASN A 327 -13.98 8.56 2.01
N TYR A 328 -14.66 8.41 0.88
CA TYR A 328 -15.45 9.50 0.29
C TYR A 328 -16.60 9.99 1.18
N SER A 329 -17.16 9.13 2.04
CA SER A 329 -18.23 9.52 2.96
C SER A 329 -17.71 10.45 4.07
N LEU A 330 -16.46 10.29 4.50
CA LEU A 330 -15.80 11.20 5.43
C LEU A 330 -15.68 12.61 4.84
N CYS A 331 -15.22 12.73 3.59
CA CYS A 331 -15.16 14.03 2.90
C CYS A 331 -16.52 14.76 2.90
N LYS A 332 -17.63 14.01 2.77
CA LYS A 332 -18.99 14.56 2.84
C LYS A 332 -19.39 15.00 4.25
N ALA A 333 -19.06 14.21 5.26
CA ALA A 333 -19.35 14.53 6.65
C ALA A 333 -18.63 15.82 7.09
N LEU A 334 -17.32 15.91 6.84
CA LEU A 334 -16.50 17.09 7.17
C LEU A 334 -16.99 18.36 6.43
N ALA A 335 -17.42 18.22 5.18
CA ALA A 335 -18.04 19.32 4.44
C ALA A 335 -19.37 19.78 5.09
N GLN A 336 -20.20 18.85 5.55
CA GLN A 336 -21.45 19.18 6.24
C GLN A 336 -21.21 19.86 7.58
N GLU A 337 -20.29 19.34 8.39
CA GLU A 337 -19.92 19.87 9.71
C GLU A 337 -19.37 21.30 9.62
N SER A 338 -18.54 21.58 8.62
CA SER A 338 -17.99 22.92 8.38
C SER A 338 -18.98 23.90 7.73
N GLY A 339 -20.15 23.42 7.25
CA GLY A 339 -21.11 24.21 6.47
C GLY A 339 -20.56 24.68 5.11
N ARG A 340 -19.48 24.06 4.61
CA ARG A 340 -18.77 24.47 3.38
C ARG A 340 -18.63 23.28 2.41
N LYS A 341 -18.28 23.56 1.16
CA LYS A 341 -17.90 22.49 0.23
C LYS A 341 -16.54 21.93 0.66
N TRP A 342 -16.35 20.62 0.45
CA TRP A 342 -15.06 19.97 0.65
C TRP A 342 -13.96 20.67 -0.17
N ASP A 343 -12.92 21.14 0.51
CA ASP A 343 -11.76 21.74 -0.13
C ASP A 343 -10.66 20.69 -0.31
N HIS A 344 -10.20 20.53 -1.55
CA HIS A 344 -9.07 19.66 -1.84
C HIS A 344 -7.72 20.34 -1.62
N LYS A 345 -7.70 21.68 -1.54
CA LYS A 345 -6.50 22.47 -1.34
C LYS A 345 -6.17 22.56 0.14
N MET A 346 -5.05 21.95 0.51
CA MET A 346 -4.56 21.97 1.89
C MET A 346 -3.04 21.76 1.90
N THR A 347 -2.42 22.04 3.03
CA THR A 347 -1.02 21.67 3.30
C THR A 347 -0.95 20.21 3.77
N TYR A 348 0.25 19.62 3.78
CA TYR A 348 0.43 18.31 4.39
C TYR A 348 0.16 18.33 5.90
N ALA A 349 0.45 19.43 6.59
CA ALA A 349 0.11 19.59 8.01
C ALA A 349 -1.41 19.49 8.25
N ASP A 350 -2.21 20.14 7.39
CA ASP A 350 -3.68 20.03 7.46
C ASP A 350 -4.14 18.57 7.23
N LEU A 351 -3.55 17.87 6.25
CA LEU A 351 -3.84 16.47 5.94
C LEU A 351 -3.48 15.55 7.12
N LEU A 352 -2.33 15.79 7.76
CA LEU A 352 -1.88 15.06 8.94
C LEU A 352 -2.82 15.31 10.12
N GLY A 353 -3.29 16.53 10.34
CA GLY A 353 -4.26 16.83 11.39
C GLY A 353 -5.59 16.11 11.19
N LEU A 354 -6.08 16.04 9.95
CA LEU A 354 -7.27 15.25 9.62
C LEU A 354 -7.06 13.76 9.91
N SER A 355 -5.90 13.21 9.54
CA SER A 355 -5.55 11.81 9.82
C SER A 355 -5.45 11.54 11.32
N PHE A 356 -4.71 12.38 12.04
CA PHE A 356 -4.43 12.23 13.46
C PHE A 356 -5.68 12.21 14.33
N GLY A 357 -6.73 12.96 13.95
CA GLY A 357 -7.98 13.04 14.72
C GLY A 357 -9.10 12.10 14.29
N ASP A 358 -8.93 11.27 13.24
CA ASP A 358 -10.04 10.50 12.67
C ASP A 358 -9.69 9.03 12.37
N THR A 359 -10.34 8.13 13.10
CA THR A 359 -10.17 6.66 12.94
C THR A 359 -10.77 6.11 11.66
N ARG A 360 -11.54 6.92 10.91
CA ARG A 360 -12.18 6.52 9.65
C ARG A 360 -11.22 6.64 8.46
N ILE A 361 -10.02 7.19 8.66
CA ILE A 361 -8.94 7.26 7.68
C ILE A 361 -8.03 6.05 7.93
N PRO A 362 -7.91 5.10 6.97
CA PRO A 362 -6.99 3.98 7.10
C PRO A 362 -5.56 4.42 7.34
N PHE A 363 -4.82 3.65 8.15
CA PHE A 363 -3.43 3.93 8.54
C PHE A 363 -3.24 5.24 9.31
N SER A 364 -4.31 5.90 9.76
CA SER A 364 -4.16 6.93 10.78
C SER A 364 -3.66 6.32 12.09
N PRO A 365 -2.93 7.08 12.92
CA PRO A 365 -2.51 6.60 14.24
C PRO A 365 -3.67 6.03 15.06
N GLY A 366 -4.82 6.73 15.13
CA GLY A 366 -6.00 6.26 15.88
C GLY A 366 -6.72 5.05 15.28
N SER A 367 -6.39 4.62 14.07
CA SER A 367 -6.89 3.36 13.46
C SER A 367 -5.90 2.20 13.58
N THR A 368 -4.70 2.46 14.10
CA THR A 368 -3.61 1.49 14.26
C THR A 368 -3.67 0.86 15.66
N LEU A 369 -3.44 -0.46 15.75
CA LEU A 369 -3.68 -1.24 16.97
C LEU A 369 -2.82 -0.88 18.19
N GLY A 370 -1.73 -0.12 17.99
CA GLY A 370 -0.78 0.28 19.02
C GLY A 370 -1.11 1.63 19.69
N PHE A 371 -2.16 2.33 19.25
CA PHE A 371 -2.53 3.63 19.81
C PHE A 371 -3.96 3.66 20.30
N ARG A 372 -4.22 4.49 21.31
CA ARG A 372 -5.57 4.83 21.75
C ARG A 372 -5.69 6.31 22.04
N TYR A 373 -6.88 6.89 21.87
CA TYR A 373 -7.12 8.24 22.35
C TYR A 373 -7.30 8.27 23.86
N ALA A 374 -6.68 9.23 24.52
CA ALA A 374 -6.87 9.50 25.94
C ALA A 374 -8.28 10.07 26.18
N VAL A 375 -8.99 9.48 27.14
CA VAL A 375 -10.31 9.98 27.61
C VAL A 375 -10.32 10.14 29.12
N THR A 376 -11.13 11.07 29.63
CA THR A 376 -11.41 11.22 31.06
C THR A 376 -12.16 9.99 31.60
N PRO A 377 -12.24 9.80 32.94
CA PRO A 377 -13.12 8.76 33.52
C PRO A 377 -14.59 8.89 33.13
N GLN A 378 -15.02 10.07 32.68
CA GLN A 378 -16.37 10.36 32.17
C GLN A 378 -16.52 10.08 30.67
N GLY A 379 -15.43 9.73 29.97
CA GLY A 379 -15.41 9.40 28.55
C GLY A 379 -15.24 10.62 27.63
N GLU A 380 -14.84 11.77 28.14
CA GLU A 380 -14.54 12.97 27.34
C GLU A 380 -13.12 12.87 26.77
N THR A 381 -12.93 13.15 25.48
CA THR A 381 -11.62 13.08 24.84
C THR A 381 -10.71 14.21 25.34
N TRP A 382 -9.51 13.85 25.78
CA TRP A 382 -8.45 14.82 26.06
C TRP A 382 -7.94 15.42 24.76
N VAL A 383 -7.75 16.74 24.74
CA VAL A 383 -7.24 17.47 23.57
C VAL A 383 -6.00 18.28 23.93
N ASP A 384 -5.08 18.40 22.99
CA ASP A 384 -3.88 19.23 23.11
C ASP A 384 -4.17 20.73 22.84
N GLU A 385 -3.12 21.55 22.87
CA GLU A 385 -3.22 22.99 22.62
C GLU A 385 -3.76 23.35 21.21
N ALA A 386 -3.63 22.43 20.25
CA ALA A 386 -4.16 22.58 18.89
C ALA A 386 -5.63 22.11 18.78
N GLY A 387 -6.23 21.63 19.87
CA GLY A 387 -7.56 21.06 19.90
C GLY A 387 -7.64 19.69 19.24
N GLN A 388 -6.51 19.01 19.04
CA GLN A 388 -6.44 17.65 18.50
C GLN A 388 -6.48 16.63 19.64
N PRO A 389 -7.06 15.45 19.43
CA PRO A 389 -7.15 14.44 20.47
C PRO A 389 -5.77 13.90 20.84
N ILE A 390 -5.51 13.69 22.14
CA ILE A 390 -4.23 13.14 22.61
C ILE A 390 -4.22 11.62 22.42
N LEU A 391 -3.15 11.09 21.84
CA LEU A 391 -2.92 9.64 21.73
C LEU A 391 -2.11 9.13 22.91
N VAL A 392 -2.29 7.85 23.22
CA VAL A 392 -1.49 7.08 24.18
C VAL A 392 -0.86 5.93 23.42
N TRP A 393 0.45 5.79 23.54
CA TRP A 393 1.18 4.65 23.01
C TRP A 393 0.94 3.43 23.89
N MET A 394 0.35 2.38 23.34
CA MET A 394 0.04 1.15 24.08
C MET A 394 1.18 0.11 23.98
N GLY A 395 2.27 0.44 23.30
CA GLY A 395 3.34 -0.51 23.01
C GLY A 395 2.99 -1.48 21.88
N GLY A 396 3.72 -2.61 21.84
CA GLY A 396 3.49 -3.69 20.88
C GLY A 396 2.22 -4.53 21.12
N GLU A 397 1.39 -4.19 22.11
CA GLU A 397 0.15 -4.93 22.39
C GLU A 397 -0.95 -4.57 21.39
N SER A 398 -1.27 -5.50 20.49
CA SER A 398 -2.34 -5.32 19.51
C SER A 398 -3.71 -5.35 20.19
N SER A 399 -4.50 -4.29 20.06
CA SER A 399 -5.88 -4.32 20.56
C SER A 399 -6.84 -3.42 19.81
N THR A 400 -8.09 -3.85 19.68
CA THR A 400 -9.13 -3.16 18.90
C THR A 400 -9.85 -2.02 19.63
N GLU A 401 -9.56 -1.77 20.91
CA GLU A 401 -10.18 -0.64 21.60
C GLU A 401 -9.62 0.69 21.04
N LEU A 402 -10.43 1.75 21.05
CA LEU A 402 -10.02 3.02 20.43
C LEU A 402 -9.58 4.07 21.45
N THR A 403 -9.86 3.83 22.73
CA THR A 403 -9.69 4.82 23.80
C THR A 403 -9.13 4.17 25.06
N THR A 404 -8.37 4.92 25.86
CA THR A 404 -7.91 4.52 27.18
C THR A 404 -8.16 5.64 28.19
N VAL A 405 -8.51 5.28 29.43
CA VAL A 405 -8.77 6.26 30.48
C VAL A 405 -7.45 6.81 31.01
N VAL A 406 -7.32 8.13 31.04
CA VAL A 406 -6.20 8.85 31.67
C VAL A 406 -6.80 9.85 32.65
N GLU A 407 -6.42 9.74 33.93
CA GLU A 407 -7.06 10.51 35.02
C GLU A 407 -6.74 12.00 34.94
N ASP A 408 -5.47 12.36 34.69
CA ASP A 408 -4.98 13.74 34.63
C ASP A 408 -3.94 13.90 33.50
N LEU A 409 -4.07 14.96 32.68
CA LEU A 409 -3.12 15.37 31.62
C LEU A 409 -2.89 16.89 31.61
#